data_AF-A0A087UZP3-F1
#
_entry.id   AF-A0A087UZP3-F1
#
_cell.length_a   1.000
_cell.length_b   1.000
_cell.length_c   1.000
_cell.angle_alpha   90.00
_cell.angle_beta   90.00
_cell.angle_gamma   90.00
#
_symmetry.space_group_name_H-M   'P 1'
#
loop_
_entity.id
_entity.type
_entity.pdbx_description
1 polymer ?
#
loop_
_entity_poly.entity_id
_entity_poly.type
_entity_poly.pdbx_seq_one_letter_code
_entity_poly.pdbx_strand_id
1 'polypeptide(L)'
;MYMYGVEHLCSGTAKDEKSEEQMLIVEGHSAVTATFPVVPLKEGEFDIKIFVISKEASDAIIRKLHVVAEGYPEEIVISVKLDPSNIQRRKITHNVYDRYTDSINENENLQITAVKLHMPEDFVPGTESCIITALGDQLGPAVEVTINNPDKLLEKPRGCGEQNMMFLAPTLYTMKYLKVKGKITPEIEEKGYEYIR
;
A
#
# COMPACT_ATOMS: atom_id res chain seq x y z
N MET A 1 -5.15 26.45 -25.08
CA MET A 1 -4.91 25.30 -24.20
C MET A 1 -5.59 25.57 -22.87
N TYR A 2 -6.17 24.57 -22.22
CA TYR A 2 -6.83 24.72 -20.91
C TYR A 2 -6.74 23.41 -20.12
N MET A 3 -7.02 23.49 -18.82
CA MET A 3 -7.18 22.32 -17.96
C MET A 3 -8.58 22.30 -17.34
N TYR A 4 -9.01 21.14 -16.84
CA TYR A 4 -10.18 21.06 -15.98
C TYR A 4 -9.76 21.12 -14.51
N GLY A 5 -10.55 21.81 -13.70
CA GLY A 5 -10.37 21.80 -12.26
C GLY A 5 -10.64 20.42 -11.69
N VAL A 6 -9.88 20.06 -10.67
CA VAL A 6 -9.95 18.77 -9.99
C VAL A 6 -10.32 19.01 -8.53
N GLU A 7 -11.19 18.16 -7.98
CA GLU A 7 -11.57 18.24 -6.58
C GLU A 7 -10.34 18.13 -5.67
N HIS A 8 -10.29 18.94 -4.60
CA HIS A 8 -9.16 19.04 -3.68
C HIS A 8 -7.83 19.51 -4.32
N LEU A 9 -7.84 20.04 -5.54
CA LEU A 9 -6.73 20.79 -6.13
C LEU A 9 -7.16 22.24 -6.38
N CYS A 10 -6.48 23.20 -5.74
CA CYS A 10 -6.67 24.61 -6.02
C CYS A 10 -5.91 24.97 -7.31
N SER A 11 -6.65 25.10 -8.41
CA SER A 11 -6.12 25.43 -9.75
C SER A 11 -6.74 26.71 -10.34
N GLY A 12 -7.52 27.44 -9.54
CA GLY A 12 -8.26 28.63 -9.96
C GLY A 12 -9.64 28.35 -10.56
N THR A 13 -10.04 27.08 -10.71
CA THR A 13 -11.39 26.68 -11.15
C THR A 13 -11.98 25.57 -10.29
N ALA A 14 -13.31 25.43 -10.31
CA ALA A 14 -14.00 24.35 -9.61
C ALA A 14 -13.85 23.00 -10.33
N LYS A 15 -14.23 21.93 -9.65
CA LYS A 15 -14.22 20.57 -10.21
C LYS A 15 -14.99 20.51 -11.53
N ASP A 16 -14.39 19.89 -12.54
CA ASP A 16 -14.94 19.72 -13.89
C ASP A 16 -15.25 21.04 -14.62
N GLU A 17 -14.82 22.17 -14.06
CA GLU A 17 -14.91 23.48 -14.69
C GLU A 17 -13.64 23.77 -15.49
N LYS A 18 -13.84 24.35 -16.67
CA LYS A 18 -12.79 24.68 -17.61
C LYS A 18 -12.00 25.91 -17.13
N SER A 19 -10.67 25.80 -17.10
CA SER A 19 -9.78 26.94 -16.84
C SER A 19 -9.87 28.00 -17.92
N GLU A 20 -9.39 29.21 -17.61
CA GLU A 20 -9.12 30.21 -18.65
C GLU A 20 -8.25 29.62 -19.75
N GLU A 21 -8.59 29.96 -20.99
CA GLU A 21 -7.86 29.47 -22.16
C GLU A 21 -6.55 30.23 -22.33
N GLN A 22 -5.43 29.53 -22.21
CA GLN A 22 -4.13 30.06 -22.57
C GLN A 22 -3.95 29.96 -24.10
N MET A 23 -3.95 31.10 -24.78
CA MET A 23 -3.58 31.19 -26.20
C MET A 23 -2.05 31.26 -26.33
N LEU A 24 -1.47 30.32 -27.08
CA LEU A 24 -0.04 30.26 -27.34
C LEU A 24 0.19 30.30 -28.85
N ILE A 25 1.19 31.06 -29.27
CA ILE A 25 1.64 31.12 -30.67
C ILE A 25 2.93 30.30 -30.74
N VAL A 26 2.93 29.24 -31.55
CA VAL A 26 4.09 28.36 -31.75
C VAL A 26 4.58 28.55 -33.18
N GLU A 27 5.83 28.97 -33.34
CA GLU A 27 6.46 29.10 -34.65
C GLU A 27 6.81 27.73 -35.24
N GLY A 28 6.97 27.65 -36.57
CA GLY A 28 7.34 26.39 -37.23
C GLY A 28 8.66 25.82 -36.70
N HIS A 29 8.69 24.51 -36.41
CA HIS A 29 9.84 23.81 -35.83
C HIS A 29 10.30 24.35 -34.46
N SER A 30 9.41 25.01 -33.72
CA SER A 30 9.67 25.51 -32.36
C SER A 30 8.80 24.82 -31.31
N ALA A 31 9.05 25.11 -30.04
CA ALA A 31 8.23 24.66 -28.92
C ALA A 31 7.99 25.83 -27.96
N VAL A 32 6.82 25.85 -27.33
CA VAL A 32 6.44 26.82 -26.30
C VAL A 32 6.03 26.08 -25.04
N THR A 33 6.49 26.56 -23.89
CA THR A 33 6.11 26.03 -22.58
C THR A 33 4.92 26.80 -22.05
N ALA A 34 4.00 26.09 -21.41
CA ALA A 34 2.92 26.69 -20.66
C ALA A 34 2.77 26.03 -19.30
N THR A 35 2.26 26.81 -18.35
CA THR A 35 2.31 26.48 -16.93
C THR A 35 0.93 26.65 -16.33
N PHE A 36 0.54 25.65 -15.55
CA PHE A 36 -0.68 25.66 -14.75
C PHE A 36 -0.26 25.57 -13.27
N PRO A 37 -0.38 26.66 -12.49
CA PRO A 37 -0.13 26.60 -11.06
C PRO A 37 -1.24 25.78 -10.38
N VAL A 38 -0.85 24.76 -9.63
CA VAL A 38 -1.78 23.91 -8.87
C VAL A 38 -1.27 23.76 -7.44
N VAL A 39 -2.16 23.94 -6.48
CA VAL A 39 -1.86 23.75 -5.05
C VAL A 39 -2.74 22.62 -4.52
N PRO A 40 -2.16 21.50 -4.08
CA PRO A 40 -2.93 20.41 -3.52
C PRO A 40 -3.47 20.76 -2.14
N LEU A 41 -4.71 20.36 -1.87
CA LEU A 41 -5.39 20.59 -0.58
C LEU A 41 -5.58 19.30 0.22
N LYS A 42 -5.30 18.14 -0.40
CA LYS A 42 -5.43 16.83 0.21
C LYS A 42 -4.41 15.86 -0.39
N GLU A 43 -3.96 14.90 0.41
CA GLU A 43 -3.17 13.74 -0.02
C GLU A 43 -3.95 12.80 -0.94
N GLY A 44 -3.23 12.11 -1.83
CA GLY A 44 -3.82 11.14 -2.75
C GLY A 44 -3.29 11.21 -4.18
N GLU A 45 -3.94 10.46 -5.08
CA GLU A 45 -3.67 10.52 -6.51
C GLU A 45 -4.72 11.37 -7.23
N PHE A 46 -4.25 12.34 -8.02
CA PHE A 46 -5.10 13.23 -8.80
C PHE A 46 -4.76 13.15 -10.28
N ASP A 47 -5.75 12.97 -11.13
CA ASP A 47 -5.59 12.98 -12.58
C ASP A 47 -5.74 14.40 -13.14
N ILE A 48 -4.63 15.00 -13.55
CA ILE A 48 -4.60 16.31 -14.21
C ILE A 48 -4.80 16.10 -15.71
N LYS A 49 -5.86 16.71 -16.26
CA LYS A 49 -6.20 16.64 -17.69
C LYS A 49 -5.99 18.00 -18.35
N ILE A 50 -5.14 18.04 -19.37
CA ILE A 50 -4.85 19.25 -20.15
C ILE A 50 -5.27 19.01 -21.60
N PHE A 51 -5.99 19.97 -22.16
CA PHE A 51 -6.49 19.95 -23.52
C PHE A 51 -5.82 21.04 -24.36
N VAL A 52 -5.29 20.64 -25.51
CA VAL A 52 -4.69 21.51 -26.51
C VAL A 52 -5.60 21.48 -27.74
N ILE A 53 -5.98 22.65 -28.23
CA ILE A 53 -6.79 22.79 -29.44
C ILE A 53 -6.05 23.75 -30.37
N SER A 54 -5.90 23.34 -31.62
CA SER A 54 -5.40 24.15 -32.73
C SER A 54 -6.49 24.25 -33.80
N LYS A 55 -6.21 24.96 -34.91
CA LYS A 55 -7.17 25.07 -36.02
C LYS A 55 -7.43 23.73 -36.72
N GLU A 56 -6.47 22.83 -36.69
CA GLU A 56 -6.46 21.60 -37.50
C GLU A 56 -6.62 20.33 -36.65
N ALA A 57 -6.21 20.38 -35.39
CA ALA A 57 -6.19 19.22 -34.50
C ALA A 57 -6.43 19.61 -33.04
N SER A 58 -6.91 18.64 -32.26
CA SER A 58 -6.98 18.71 -30.80
C SER A 58 -6.27 17.51 -30.20
N ASP A 59 -5.59 17.71 -29.07
CA ASP A 59 -4.94 16.66 -28.30
C ASP A 59 -5.19 16.87 -26.80
N ALA A 60 -5.10 15.79 -26.03
CA ALA A 60 -5.28 15.82 -24.58
C ALA A 60 -4.30 14.91 -23.88
N ILE A 61 -3.74 15.39 -22.77
CA ILE A 61 -2.84 14.61 -21.92
C ILE A 61 -3.42 14.48 -20.51
N ILE A 62 -3.32 13.27 -19.97
CA ILE A 62 -3.69 12.94 -18.59
C ILE A 62 -2.40 12.58 -17.84
N ARG A 63 -2.14 13.27 -16.74
CA ARG A 63 -0.99 13.00 -15.87
C ARG A 63 -1.45 12.83 -14.43
N LYS A 64 -0.94 11.79 -13.78
CA LYS A 64 -1.14 11.54 -12.35
C LYS A 64 -0.22 12.42 -11.51
N LEU A 65 -0.82 13.18 -10.60
CA LEU A 65 -0.13 13.88 -9.52
C LEU A 65 -0.31 13.06 -8.23
N HIS A 66 0.81 12.58 -7.67
CA HIS A 66 0.83 11.88 -6.40
C HIS A 66 1.19 12.86 -5.28
N VAL A 67 0.22 13.17 -4.43
CA VAL A 67 0.37 14.08 -3.29
C VAL A 67 0.53 13.23 -2.03
N VAL A 68 1.66 13.43 -1.35
CA VAL A 68 1.94 12.78 -0.07
C VAL A 68 1.70 13.77 1.06
N ALA A 69 1.33 13.24 2.22
CA ALA A 69 1.26 14.03 3.44
C ALA A 69 2.66 14.50 3.87
N GLU A 70 2.67 15.53 4.71
CA GLU A 70 3.90 16.04 5.33
C GLU A 70 4.39 15.13 6.47
N GLY A 71 5.62 15.38 6.93
CA GLY A 71 6.24 14.62 8.02
C GLY A 71 6.87 13.30 7.58
N TYR A 72 6.97 12.35 8.51
CA TYR A 72 7.48 11.01 8.27
C TYR A 72 6.42 9.96 8.65
N PRO A 73 6.31 8.86 7.89
CA PRO A 73 5.38 7.79 8.23
C PRO A 73 5.86 7.05 9.48
N GLU A 74 4.97 6.87 10.45
CA GLU A 74 5.20 6.03 11.63
C GLU A 74 4.20 4.88 11.63
N GLU A 75 4.71 3.64 11.64
CA GLU A 75 3.89 2.44 11.67
C GLU A 75 4.06 1.71 13.02
N ILE A 76 2.94 1.35 13.62
CA ILE A 76 2.90 0.65 14.90
C ILE A 76 2.32 -0.73 14.68
N VAL A 77 3.16 -1.75 14.84
CA VAL A 77 2.79 -3.14 14.59
C VAL A 77 2.51 -3.85 15.92
N ILE A 78 1.30 -4.35 16.09
CA ILE A 78 0.91 -5.20 17.22
C ILE A 78 0.65 -6.62 16.70
N SER A 79 1.40 -7.59 17.20
CA SER A 79 1.22 -9.00 16.85
C SER A 79 0.73 -9.78 18.05
N VAL A 80 -0.45 -10.39 17.93
CA VAL A 80 -1.08 -11.15 19.01
C VAL A 80 -1.43 -12.54 18.50
N LYS A 81 -0.96 -13.56 19.23
CA LYS A 81 -1.32 -14.95 18.97
C LYS A 81 -2.65 -15.28 19.63
N LEU A 82 -3.61 -15.74 18.82
CA LEU A 82 -4.91 -16.21 19.29
C LEU A 82 -4.81 -17.69 19.69
N ASP A 83 -5.06 -17.99 20.97
CA ASP A 83 -5.15 -19.33 21.56
C ASP A 83 -6.21 -19.31 22.70
N PRO A 84 -7.52 -19.25 22.37
CA PRO A 84 -8.59 -19.11 23.36
C PRO A 84 -8.69 -20.29 24.34
N SER A 85 -8.27 -21.49 23.90
CA SER A 85 -8.28 -22.71 24.70
C SER A 85 -7.04 -22.86 25.58
N ASN A 86 -6.12 -21.90 25.54
CA ASN A 86 -4.83 -21.91 26.22
C ASN A 86 -4.07 -23.25 26.10
N ILE A 87 -4.07 -23.86 24.91
CA ILE A 87 -3.42 -25.16 24.69
C ILE A 87 -1.93 -25.10 25.01
N GLN A 88 -1.32 -23.93 24.79
CA GLN A 88 0.08 -23.65 25.11
C GLN A 88 0.36 -23.44 26.60
N ARG A 89 -0.66 -23.47 27.47
CA ARG A 89 -0.53 -23.32 28.92
C ARG A 89 0.22 -22.03 29.31
N ARG A 90 -0.22 -20.90 28.76
CA ARG A 90 0.28 -19.58 29.16
C ARG A 90 0.07 -19.41 30.66
N LYS A 91 1.13 -19.05 31.37
CA LYS A 91 1.08 -18.76 32.83
C LYS A 91 0.34 -17.48 33.15
N ILE A 92 0.35 -16.52 32.23
CA ILE A 92 -0.29 -15.21 32.40
C ILE A 92 -1.47 -15.15 31.44
N THR A 93 -2.67 -15.08 32.02
CA THR A 93 -3.94 -15.02 31.30
C THR A 93 -4.46 -13.60 31.12
N HIS A 94 -3.86 -12.61 31.80
CA HIS A 94 -4.18 -11.20 31.63
C HIS A 94 -2.89 -10.38 31.57
N ASN A 95 -2.59 -9.81 30.40
CA ASN A 95 -1.44 -8.95 30.17
C ASN A 95 -1.90 -7.56 29.76
N VAL A 96 -1.35 -6.55 30.42
CA VAL A 96 -1.57 -5.14 30.09
C VAL A 96 -0.26 -4.62 29.50
N TYR A 97 -0.27 -4.35 28.20
CA TYR A 97 0.78 -3.60 27.53
C TYR A 97 0.37 -2.13 27.42
N ASP A 98 1.33 -1.30 27.05
CA ASP A 98 1.08 0.13 26.83
C ASP A 98 -0.04 0.34 25.81
N ARG A 99 0.08 -0.32 24.64
CA ARG A 99 -0.80 -0.13 23.48
C ARG A 99 -1.94 -1.13 23.34
N TYR A 100 -1.95 -2.22 24.10
CA TYR A 100 -3.04 -3.20 24.05
C TYR A 100 -3.13 -4.03 25.34
N THR A 101 -4.29 -4.61 25.60
CA THR A 101 -4.50 -5.56 26.69
C THR A 101 -4.96 -6.89 26.12
N ASP A 102 -4.35 -7.99 26.55
CA ASP A 102 -4.70 -9.34 26.13
C ASP A 102 -5.19 -10.15 27.33
N SER A 103 -6.37 -10.73 27.22
CA SER A 103 -7.01 -11.48 28.30
C SER A 103 -7.59 -12.80 27.77
N ILE A 104 -7.40 -13.87 28.54
CA ILE A 104 -7.83 -15.23 28.20
C ILE A 104 -8.70 -15.74 29.34
N ASN A 105 -9.92 -16.15 29.01
CA ASN A 105 -10.83 -16.87 29.87
C ASN A 105 -10.95 -18.32 29.37
N GLU A 106 -10.22 -19.22 30.02
CA GLU A 106 -10.17 -20.65 29.65
C GLU A 106 -11.53 -21.33 29.79
N ASN A 107 -12.33 -20.95 30.79
CA ASN A 107 -13.63 -21.57 31.05
C ASN A 107 -14.64 -21.29 29.94
N GLU A 108 -14.57 -20.09 29.36
CA GLU A 108 -15.44 -19.65 28.27
C GLU A 108 -14.81 -19.86 26.89
N ASN A 109 -13.59 -20.43 26.84
CA ASN A 109 -12.80 -20.57 25.62
C ASN A 109 -12.71 -19.25 24.84
N LEU A 110 -12.48 -18.14 25.56
CA LEU A 110 -12.56 -16.79 25.03
C LEU A 110 -11.25 -16.05 25.26
N GLN A 111 -10.71 -15.45 24.20
CA GLN A 111 -9.59 -14.52 24.28
C GLN A 111 -10.04 -13.15 23.76
N ILE A 112 -9.78 -12.11 24.53
CA ILE A 112 -10.11 -10.73 24.19
C ILE A 112 -8.82 -9.92 24.20
N THR A 113 -8.53 -9.32 23.04
CA THR A 113 -7.43 -8.37 22.88
C THR A 113 -8.00 -6.99 22.55
N ALA A 114 -7.83 -6.03 23.46
CA ALA A 114 -8.27 -4.65 23.26
C ALA A 114 -7.07 -3.77 22.90
N VAL A 115 -7.09 -3.17 21.70
CA VAL A 115 -6.03 -2.30 21.20
C VAL A 115 -6.39 -0.84 21.49
N LYS A 116 -5.47 -0.09 22.08
CA LYS A 116 -5.62 1.35 22.34
C LYS A 116 -5.17 2.13 21.11
N LEU A 117 -6.13 2.71 20.41
CA LEU A 117 -5.88 3.60 19.27
C LEU A 117 -5.63 5.02 19.77
N HIS A 118 -4.45 5.25 20.33
CA HIS A 118 -3.99 6.59 20.70
C HIS A 118 -3.00 7.09 19.65
N MET A 119 -3.30 8.25 19.05
CA MET A 119 -2.42 8.94 18.10
C MET A 119 -1.41 9.81 18.87
N PRO A 120 -0.15 9.90 18.42
CA PRO A 120 0.81 10.84 19.02
C PRO A 120 0.32 12.28 18.85
N GLU A 121 0.73 13.19 19.73
CA GLU A 121 0.27 14.60 19.72
C GLU A 121 0.65 15.34 18.43
N ASP A 122 1.78 14.96 17.81
CA ASP A 122 2.33 15.59 16.61
C ASP A 122 1.89 14.92 15.29
N PHE A 123 0.78 14.17 15.29
CA PHE A 123 0.30 13.51 14.07
C PHE A 123 -0.31 14.51 13.06
N VAL A 124 -0.14 14.23 11.76
CA VAL A 124 -0.79 14.99 10.70
C VAL A 124 -2.27 14.59 10.62
N PRO A 125 -3.24 15.51 10.79
CA PRO A 125 -4.65 15.16 10.76
C PRO A 125 -5.08 14.58 9.40
N GLY A 126 -5.86 13.49 9.41
CA GLY A 126 -6.38 12.86 8.20
C GLY A 126 -5.45 11.79 7.61
N THR A 127 -4.24 11.62 8.13
CA THR A 127 -3.30 10.58 7.68
C THR A 127 -3.40 9.29 8.48
N GLU A 128 -4.28 9.25 9.48
CA GLU A 128 -4.44 8.07 10.32
C GLU A 128 -5.01 6.88 9.54
N SER A 129 -4.39 5.72 9.72
CA SER A 129 -4.91 4.47 9.18
C SER A 129 -4.63 3.31 10.13
N CYS A 130 -5.57 2.38 10.22
CA CYS A 130 -5.44 1.18 11.04
C CYS A 130 -5.89 -0.03 10.22
N ILE A 131 -5.01 -1.04 10.12
CA ILE A 131 -5.27 -2.27 9.38
C ILE A 131 -5.17 -3.42 10.38
N ILE A 132 -6.19 -4.28 10.39
CA ILE A 132 -6.22 -5.49 11.22
C ILE A 132 -6.22 -6.70 10.30
N THR A 133 -5.23 -7.58 10.50
CA THR A 133 -5.11 -8.84 9.76
C THR A 133 -5.19 -10.01 10.73
N ALA A 134 -6.10 -10.95 10.48
CA ALA A 134 -6.29 -12.14 11.29
C ALA A 134 -6.04 -13.39 10.45
N LEU A 135 -5.18 -14.28 10.94
CA LEU A 135 -4.68 -15.43 10.19
C LEU A 135 -4.85 -16.72 10.99
N GLY A 136 -5.41 -17.75 10.34
CA GLY A 136 -5.68 -19.06 10.94
C GLY A 136 -4.49 -20.03 10.93
N ASP A 137 -3.32 -19.60 10.46
CA ASP A 137 -2.08 -20.40 10.46
C ASP A 137 -0.92 -19.52 10.94
N GLN A 138 0.01 -20.11 11.70
CA GLN A 138 1.23 -19.44 12.16
C GLN A 138 2.16 -19.04 11.01
N LEU A 139 2.13 -19.77 9.88
CA LEU A 139 2.82 -19.40 8.65
C LEU A 139 2.00 -18.46 7.77
N GLY A 140 0.76 -18.15 8.19
CA GLY A 140 -0.25 -17.38 7.47
C GLY A 140 0.25 -16.10 6.83
N PRO A 141 1.05 -15.22 7.48
CA PRO A 141 1.42 -13.95 6.87
C PRO A 141 2.37 -14.13 5.69
N ALA A 142 3.39 -14.98 5.85
CA ALA A 142 4.33 -15.28 4.77
C ALA A 142 3.63 -15.99 3.61
N VAL A 143 2.71 -16.90 3.92
CA VAL A 143 1.96 -17.67 2.94
C VAL A 143 0.91 -16.82 2.23
N GLU A 144 0.16 -15.98 2.94
CA GLU A 144 -0.89 -15.12 2.39
C GLU A 144 -0.30 -14.05 1.48
N VAL A 145 0.79 -13.40 1.89
CA VAL A 145 1.53 -12.48 1.01
C VAL A 145 2.03 -13.23 -0.23
N THR A 146 2.47 -14.50 -0.09
CA THR A 146 2.92 -15.29 -1.24
C THR A 146 1.77 -15.76 -2.14
N ILE A 147 0.59 -16.07 -1.60
CA ILE A 147 -0.57 -16.54 -2.39
C ILE A 147 -1.25 -15.37 -3.10
N ASN A 148 -1.44 -14.25 -2.39
CA ASN A 148 -2.22 -13.11 -2.90
C ASN A 148 -1.37 -12.13 -3.70
N ASN A 149 -0.07 -12.02 -3.40
CA ASN A 149 0.88 -11.17 -4.12
C ASN A 149 2.24 -11.86 -4.24
N PRO A 150 2.32 -13.02 -4.93
CA PRO A 150 3.59 -13.74 -5.12
C PRO A 150 4.69 -12.81 -5.62
N ASP A 151 4.38 -11.88 -6.54
CA ASP A 151 5.30 -10.87 -7.07
C ASP A 151 6.03 -10.01 -6.02
N LYS A 152 5.44 -9.80 -4.83
CA LYS A 152 6.03 -8.97 -3.76
C LYS A 152 7.00 -9.72 -2.85
N LEU A 153 6.95 -11.05 -2.83
CA LEU A 153 7.88 -11.90 -2.07
C LEU A 153 8.87 -12.61 -2.98
N LEU A 154 8.49 -12.81 -4.23
CA LEU A 154 9.30 -13.39 -5.26
C LEU A 154 10.16 -12.31 -5.93
N GLU A 155 11.12 -11.79 -5.17
CA GLU A 155 12.09 -10.85 -5.72
C GLU A 155 13.26 -11.61 -6.34
N LYS A 156 13.62 -11.21 -7.57
CA LYS A 156 14.81 -11.74 -8.24
C LYS A 156 16.03 -11.41 -7.37
N PRO A 157 16.88 -12.40 -7.04
CA PRO A 157 18.13 -12.16 -6.34
C PRO A 157 18.97 -11.11 -7.06
N ARG A 158 19.42 -10.09 -6.32
CA ARG A 158 20.31 -9.03 -6.82
C ARG A 158 21.44 -8.88 -5.82
N GLY A 159 22.68 -9.17 -6.23
CA GLY A 159 23.88 -8.84 -5.45
C GLY A 159 24.65 -10.05 -4.90
N CYS A 160 25.30 -9.84 -3.74
CA CYS A 160 26.15 -10.81 -3.07
C CYS A 160 25.35 -11.96 -2.45
N GLY A 161 26.01 -13.09 -2.14
CA GLY A 161 25.36 -14.34 -1.70
C GLY A 161 24.37 -14.19 -0.53
N GLU A 162 24.60 -13.27 0.40
CA GLU A 162 23.69 -13.00 1.53
C GLU A 162 22.35 -12.39 1.08
N GLN A 163 22.40 -11.41 0.18
CA GLN A 163 21.20 -10.81 -0.41
C GLN A 163 20.45 -11.83 -1.28
N ASN A 164 21.17 -12.68 -2.02
CA ASN A 164 20.53 -13.73 -2.80
C ASN A 164 19.80 -14.76 -1.91
N MET A 165 20.41 -15.15 -0.81
CA MET A 165 19.79 -16.08 0.14
C MET A 165 18.58 -15.48 0.87
N MET A 166 18.58 -14.16 1.09
CA MET A 166 17.47 -13.43 1.72
C MET A 166 16.16 -13.53 0.92
N PHE A 167 16.23 -13.60 -0.42
CA PHE A 167 15.05 -13.74 -1.29
C PHE A 167 14.75 -15.20 -1.65
N LEU A 168 15.79 -16.04 -1.76
CA LEU A 168 15.65 -17.45 -2.13
C LEU A 168 14.96 -18.27 -1.03
N ALA A 169 15.36 -18.07 0.23
CA ALA A 169 14.87 -18.88 1.34
C ALA A 169 13.35 -18.73 1.56
N PRO A 170 12.77 -17.53 1.64
CA PRO A 170 11.32 -17.35 1.76
C PRO A 170 10.56 -18.02 0.61
N THR A 171 11.03 -17.84 -0.63
CA THR A 171 10.44 -18.44 -1.84
C THR A 171 10.36 -19.96 -1.75
N LEU A 172 11.48 -20.61 -1.40
CA LEU A 172 11.56 -22.08 -1.30
C LEU A 172 10.64 -22.64 -0.20
N TYR A 173 10.67 -22.03 1.00
CA TYR A 173 9.86 -22.50 2.12
C TYR A 173 8.37 -22.32 1.85
N THR A 174 7.97 -21.24 1.17
CA THR A 174 6.57 -21.07 0.82
C THR A 174 6.11 -22.06 -0.25
N MET A 175 6.90 -22.31 -1.30
CA MET A 175 6.55 -23.35 -2.27
C MET A 175 6.37 -24.72 -1.59
N LYS A 176 7.27 -25.08 -0.68
CA LYS A 176 7.18 -26.32 0.09
C LYS A 176 5.90 -26.38 0.93
N TYR A 177 5.54 -25.28 1.59
CA TYR A 177 4.31 -25.19 2.37
C TYR A 177 3.06 -25.34 1.48
N LEU A 178 2.96 -24.61 0.37
CA LEU A 178 1.82 -24.67 -0.54
C LEU A 178 1.62 -26.07 -1.14
N LYS A 179 2.72 -26.75 -1.47
CA LYS A 179 2.71 -28.13 -1.97
C LYS A 179 2.19 -29.12 -0.93
N VAL A 180 2.61 -28.99 0.33
CA VAL A 180 2.12 -29.84 1.43
C VAL A 180 0.64 -29.57 1.75
N LYS A 181 0.19 -28.32 1.66
CA LYS A 181 -1.22 -27.94 1.89
C LYS A 181 -2.14 -28.18 0.70
N GLY A 182 -1.61 -28.61 -0.45
CA GLY A 182 -2.39 -28.83 -1.68
C GLY A 182 -2.97 -27.55 -2.28
N LYS A 183 -2.37 -26.39 -1.99
CA LYS A 183 -2.82 -25.07 -2.46
C LYS A 183 -1.97 -24.50 -3.61
N ILE A 184 -1.11 -25.32 -4.21
CA ILE A 184 -0.23 -24.90 -5.30
C ILE A 184 -0.94 -24.97 -6.65
N THR A 185 -0.89 -23.90 -7.43
CA THR A 185 -1.33 -23.88 -8.83
C THR A 185 -0.13 -24.06 -9.76
N PRO A 186 -0.32 -24.58 -10.99
CA PRO A 186 0.77 -24.74 -11.95
C PRO A 186 1.52 -23.42 -12.23
N GLU A 187 0.80 -22.31 -12.32
CA GLU A 187 1.35 -20.96 -12.54
C GLU A 187 2.28 -20.52 -11.40
N ILE A 188 1.90 -20.76 -10.14
CA ILE A 188 2.71 -20.42 -8.97
C ILE A 188 3.93 -21.33 -8.87
N GLU A 189 3.77 -22.62 -9.22
CA GLU A 189 4.87 -23.58 -9.21
C GLU A 189 5.93 -23.24 -10.27
N GLU A 190 5.52 -22.92 -11.50
CA GLU A 190 6.42 -22.51 -12.58
C GLU A 190 7.19 -21.24 -12.23
N LYS A 191 6.48 -20.20 -11.77
CA LYS A 191 7.06 -18.92 -11.36
C LYS A 191 8.02 -19.07 -10.17
N GLY A 192 7.65 -19.88 -9.18
CA GLY A 192 8.52 -20.17 -8.04
C GLY A 192 9.81 -20.89 -8.43
N TYR A 193 9.76 -21.82 -9.39
CA TYR A 193 10.98 -22.44 -9.94
C TYR A 193 11.82 -21.48 -10.77
N GLU A 194 11.22 -20.53 -11.49
CA GLU A 194 11.94 -19.48 -12.23
C GLU A 194 12.81 -18.62 -11.28
N TYR A 195 12.31 -18.32 -10.08
CA TYR A 195 13.05 -17.50 -9.12
C TYR A 195 14.05 -18.25 -8.25
N ILE A 196 13.92 -19.59 -8.15
CA ILE A 196 14.86 -20.45 -7.44
C ILE A 196 16.05 -20.86 -8.31
N ARG A 197 15.88 -20.90 -9.65
CA ARG A 197 16.92 -21.26 -10.62
C ARG A 197 17.90 -20.13 -10.87
#